data_AF-A0A974D5F0-F1
#
_entry.id   AF-A0A974D5F0-F1
#
_cell.length_a   1.000
_cell.length_b   1.000
_cell.length_c   1.000
_cell.angle_alpha   90.00
_cell.angle_beta   90.00
_cell.angle_gamma   90.00
#
_symmetry.space_group_name_H-M   'P 1'
#
loop_
_entity.id
_entity.type
_entity.pdbx_description
1 polymer ?
#
loop_
_entity_poly.entity_id
_entity_poly.type
_entity_poly.pdbx_seq_one_letter_code
_entity_poly.pdbx_strand_id
1 'polypeptide(L)'
;MMPLWLYNTTYRYGTCYPEYLGPGVFWILDLSSSVCSKIVQLLGQNEVDHHQKQVVMLSQDSFYRILTPEQKSKALKGQFNFDHPDAFDNELILKTLKEIMEGKTVQIPVYDFVSHSRKEETLAVYPADVVLFEGILAFYMQEIRDMFQMKLFVDTDADTRLSRRVLRDINERGRDLEQVLTQYITFVKPAFEEFCLPKSKFSICQFKKLLQTKLSAVTAKITDHVIKELQYLGNRTAAVEDKVDNMLIKVTLLDQLIAILLQQLNDLQDRMDYLENRLHWNNIRIRGLLDSTLRSTAGPRQQGAPLKGIARVHYFKS
;
A
#
# COMPACT_ATOMS: atom_id res chain seq x y z
N MET A 1 -28.73 -23.70 20.47
CA MET A 1 -29.79 -22.81 19.97
C MET A 1 -29.28 -22.18 18.68
N MET A 2 -30.08 -22.34 17.62
CA MET A 2 -29.93 -21.86 16.24
C MET A 2 -28.97 -22.57 15.26
N PRO A 3 -29.44 -22.85 14.02
CA PRO A 3 -28.90 -23.88 13.15
C PRO A 3 -28.24 -23.33 11.86
N LEU A 4 -27.33 -24.13 11.31
CA LEU A 4 -26.95 -24.11 9.89
C LEU A 4 -28.20 -24.37 9.03
N TRP A 5 -28.37 -23.67 7.90
CA TRP A 5 -28.70 -24.19 6.55
C TRP A 5 -28.89 -23.01 5.55
N LEU A 6 -28.21 -23.13 4.39
CA LEU A 6 -28.57 -22.63 3.05
C LEU A 6 -28.40 -21.12 2.72
N TYR A 7 -27.40 -20.81 1.90
CA TYR A 7 -27.55 -20.93 0.45
C TYR A 7 -26.19 -20.99 -0.26
N ASN A 8 -25.93 -22.16 -0.84
CA ASN A 8 -24.93 -22.40 -1.85
C ASN A 8 -25.53 -21.92 -3.19
N THR A 9 -25.00 -20.85 -3.76
CA THR A 9 -25.18 -20.54 -5.19
C THR A 9 -23.80 -20.36 -5.78
N THR A 10 -23.22 -21.49 -6.12
CA THR A 10 -22.05 -21.62 -6.99
C THR A 10 -22.43 -21.09 -8.37
N TYR A 11 -22.29 -19.78 -8.60
CA TYR A 11 -22.19 -19.29 -9.97
C TYR A 11 -20.77 -19.58 -10.45
N ARG A 12 -20.63 -20.64 -11.25
CA ARG A 12 -19.47 -20.87 -12.10
C ARG A 12 -19.34 -19.71 -13.07
N TYR A 13 -18.63 -18.65 -12.68
CA TYR A 13 -18.09 -17.69 -13.63
C TYR A 13 -16.71 -18.17 -14.06
N GLY A 14 -16.56 -18.31 -15.38
CA GLY A 14 -15.38 -18.86 -16.03
C GLY A 14 -14.08 -18.27 -15.51
N THR A 15 -13.07 -19.13 -15.51
CA THR A 15 -11.67 -18.83 -15.27
C THR A 15 -11.21 -17.63 -16.12
N CYS A 16 -10.87 -16.51 -15.48
CA CYS A 16 -10.04 -15.48 -16.11
C CYS A 16 -8.61 -16.02 -16.16
N TYR A 17 -8.16 -16.50 -17.31
CA TYR A 17 -6.76 -16.84 -17.54
C TYR A 17 -5.88 -15.59 -17.40
N PRO A 18 -4.75 -15.64 -16.67
CA PRO A 18 -3.74 -14.61 -16.73
C PRO A 18 -2.71 -15.03 -17.78
N GLU A 19 -2.97 -14.78 -19.07
CA GLU A 19 -2.00 -15.08 -20.13
C GLU A 19 -1.83 -13.90 -21.09
N TYR A 20 -0.56 -13.47 -21.20
CA TYR A 20 0.03 -12.42 -22.03
C TYR A 20 -0.37 -10.95 -21.79
N LEU A 21 0.56 -10.22 -21.13
CA LEU A 21 0.62 -8.76 -21.06
C LEU A 21 1.25 -8.20 -22.35
N GLY A 22 0.45 -8.04 -23.39
CA GLY A 22 0.72 -7.04 -24.44
C GLY A 22 0.49 -5.61 -23.91
N PRO A 23 0.59 -4.55 -24.74
CA PRO A 23 0.30 -3.18 -24.32
C PRO A 23 -1.03 -3.13 -23.55
N GLY A 24 -0.97 -2.59 -22.34
CA GLY A 24 -2.01 -2.70 -21.33
C GLY A 24 -3.16 -1.76 -21.63
N VAL A 25 -4.11 -2.19 -22.46
CA VAL A 25 -5.18 -1.30 -22.88
C VAL A 25 -6.19 -1.06 -21.74
N PHE A 26 -6.24 0.16 -21.20
CA PHE A 26 -7.21 0.59 -20.20
C PHE A 26 -8.33 1.37 -20.86
N TRP A 27 -9.56 0.85 -20.85
CA TRP A 27 -10.68 1.49 -21.54
C TRP A 27 -11.65 2.13 -20.54
N ILE A 28 -11.96 3.43 -20.73
CA ILE A 28 -12.80 4.23 -19.83
C ILE A 28 -14.03 4.67 -20.61
N LEU A 29 -15.22 4.26 -20.17
CA LEU A 29 -16.47 4.83 -20.66
C LEU A 29 -16.72 6.14 -19.94
N ASP A 30 -17.14 7.15 -20.71
CA ASP A 30 -17.91 8.26 -20.17
C ASP A 30 -19.07 8.61 -21.12
N LEU A 31 -20.16 9.10 -20.53
CA LEU A 31 -21.24 9.86 -21.17
C LEU A 31 -20.89 11.37 -21.25
N SER A 32 -19.70 11.77 -20.78
CA SER A 32 -19.22 13.14 -20.72
C SER A 32 -17.75 13.21 -21.15
N SER A 33 -17.49 13.50 -22.42
CA SER A 33 -16.14 13.77 -22.97
C SER A 33 -15.26 14.71 -22.11
N SER A 34 -15.86 15.51 -21.22
CA SER A 34 -15.19 16.33 -20.21
C SER A 34 -14.33 15.55 -19.20
N VAL A 35 -14.75 14.38 -18.68
CA VAL A 35 -13.94 13.67 -17.66
C VAL A 35 -12.78 12.96 -18.33
N CYS A 36 -12.99 12.33 -19.48
CA CYS A 36 -11.92 11.76 -20.28
C CYS A 36 -10.88 12.83 -20.66
N SER A 37 -11.32 14.00 -21.10
CA SER A 37 -10.42 15.14 -21.37
C SER A 37 -9.64 15.56 -20.12
N LYS A 38 -10.28 15.54 -18.94
CA LYS A 38 -9.62 15.84 -17.67
C LYS A 38 -8.61 14.77 -17.28
N ILE A 39 -8.89 13.50 -17.51
CA ILE A 39 -7.96 12.39 -17.28
C ILE A 39 -6.72 12.56 -18.16
N VAL A 40 -6.91 12.78 -19.47
CA VAL A 40 -5.80 13.00 -20.41
C VAL A 40 -4.96 14.23 -19.99
N GLN A 41 -5.61 15.31 -19.55
CA GLN A 41 -4.93 16.48 -19.01
C GLN A 41 -4.11 16.15 -17.74
N LEU A 42 -4.69 15.42 -16.79
CA LEU A 42 -4.02 15.03 -15.54
C LEU A 42 -2.85 14.08 -15.77
N LEU A 43 -2.90 13.29 -16.85
CA LEU A 43 -1.81 12.41 -17.29
C LEU A 43 -0.73 13.14 -18.10
N GLY A 44 -0.85 14.45 -18.31
CA GLY A 44 0.18 15.27 -18.97
C GLY A 44 0.34 15.02 -20.47
N GLN A 45 -0.63 14.40 -21.14
CA GLN A 45 -0.51 13.97 -22.54
C GLN A 45 -0.90 15.05 -23.57
N ASN A 46 -1.31 16.24 -23.11
CA ASN A 46 -1.76 17.32 -23.99
C ASN A 46 -0.62 17.98 -24.78
N GLU A 47 0.60 17.98 -24.23
CA GLU A 47 1.77 18.64 -24.82
C GLU A 47 2.74 17.65 -25.50
N VAL A 48 2.41 16.36 -25.48
CA VAL A 48 3.23 15.29 -26.08
C VAL A 48 2.90 15.15 -27.56
N ASP A 49 3.94 15.01 -28.39
CA ASP A 49 3.82 14.72 -29.82
C ASP A 49 2.89 13.53 -30.05
N HIS A 50 2.02 13.62 -31.06
CA HIS A 50 1.05 12.58 -31.42
C HIS A 50 1.70 11.21 -31.67
N HIS A 51 2.96 11.19 -32.11
CA HIS A 51 3.73 9.95 -32.31
C HIS A 51 4.25 9.32 -31.01
N GLN A 52 4.29 10.07 -29.91
CA GLN A 52 4.83 9.64 -28.62
C GLN A 52 3.75 9.54 -27.52
N LYS A 53 2.48 9.75 -27.86
CA LYS A 53 1.39 9.64 -26.89
C LYS A 53 1.27 8.21 -26.39
N GLN A 54 1.46 8.04 -25.09
CA GLN A 54 1.25 6.76 -24.41
C GLN A 54 -0.24 6.50 -24.16
N VAL A 55 -1.05 7.56 -24.14
CA VAL A 55 -2.50 7.49 -23.93
C VAL A 55 -3.22 8.17 -25.09
N VAL A 56 -4.09 7.44 -25.77
CA VAL A 56 -4.93 7.97 -26.84
C VAL A 56 -6.41 7.85 -26.48
N MET A 57 -7.21 8.81 -26.93
CA MET A 57 -8.65 8.84 -26.68
C MET A 57 -9.40 8.67 -28.00
N LEU A 58 -10.40 7.79 -28.00
CA LEU A 58 -11.28 7.50 -29.13
C LEU A 58 -12.72 7.76 -28.70
N SER A 59 -13.41 8.58 -29.47
CA SER A 59 -14.81 8.90 -29.25
C SER A 59 -15.71 8.01 -30.11
N GLN A 60 -16.70 7.35 -29.51
CA GLN A 60 -17.71 6.59 -30.25
C GLN A 60 -18.49 7.48 -31.23
N ASP A 61 -18.66 8.76 -30.92
CA ASP A 61 -19.34 9.73 -31.78
C ASP A 61 -18.63 9.91 -33.13
N SER A 62 -17.32 9.64 -33.20
CA SER A 62 -16.57 9.65 -34.47
C SER A 62 -17.10 8.61 -35.46
N PHE A 63 -17.70 7.53 -34.94
CA PHE A 63 -18.13 6.37 -35.71
C PHE A 63 -19.63 6.37 -36.05
N TYR A 64 -20.31 7.51 -36.00
CA TYR A 64 -21.68 7.61 -36.56
C TYR A 64 -21.71 7.17 -38.03
N ARG A 65 -22.75 6.44 -38.42
CA ARG A 65 -22.94 5.98 -39.81
C ARG A 65 -23.17 7.15 -40.76
N ILE A 66 -22.83 6.93 -42.03
CA ILE A 66 -23.21 7.84 -43.11
C ILE A 66 -24.72 7.71 -43.32
N LEU A 67 -25.43 8.83 -43.20
CA LEU A 67 -26.88 8.88 -43.31
C LEU A 67 -27.34 8.90 -44.77
N THR A 68 -28.47 8.26 -45.07
CA THR A 68 -29.15 8.45 -46.37
C THR A 68 -29.71 9.87 -46.48
N PRO A 69 -30.02 10.38 -47.69
CA PRO A 69 -30.62 11.70 -47.86
C PRO A 69 -31.89 11.91 -47.02
N GLU A 70 -32.73 10.87 -46.89
CA GLU A 70 -33.96 10.92 -46.08
C GLU A 70 -33.65 11.00 -44.59
N GLN A 71 -32.69 10.20 -44.11
CA GLN A 71 -32.25 10.23 -42.72
C GLN A 71 -31.59 11.56 -42.37
N LYS A 72 -30.80 12.13 -43.28
CA LYS A 72 -30.17 13.44 -43.11
C LYS A 72 -31.21 14.56 -43.01
N SER A 73 -32.27 14.51 -43.82
CA SER A 73 -33.40 15.45 -43.71
C SER A 73 -34.11 15.36 -42.34
N LYS A 74 -34.29 14.14 -41.81
CA LYS A 74 -34.82 13.95 -40.44
C LYS A 74 -33.86 14.46 -39.38
N ALA A 75 -32.55 14.23 -39.53
CA ALA A 75 -31.53 14.68 -38.59
C ALA A 75 -31.49 16.20 -38.43
N LEU A 76 -31.55 16.95 -39.55
CA LEU A 76 -31.60 18.41 -39.53
C LEU A 76 -32.82 18.96 -38.78
N LYS A 77 -33.92 18.21 -38.78
CA LYS A 77 -35.15 18.53 -38.01
C LYS A 77 -35.12 18.01 -36.56
N GLY A 78 -34.03 17.38 -36.12
CA GLY A 78 -33.93 16.75 -34.80
C GLY A 78 -34.78 15.48 -34.64
N GLN A 79 -35.24 14.89 -35.74
CA GLN A 79 -36.15 13.74 -35.78
C GLN A 79 -35.45 12.40 -36.08
N PHE A 80 -34.12 12.39 -36.07
CA PHE A 80 -33.33 11.17 -36.20
C PHE A 80 -32.74 10.77 -34.85
N ASN A 81 -32.84 9.49 -34.52
CA ASN A 81 -32.35 8.95 -33.26
C ASN A 81 -30.86 8.59 -33.35
N PHE A 82 -30.01 9.54 -32.95
CA PHE A 82 -28.56 9.34 -32.85
C PHE A 82 -28.13 8.55 -31.60
N ASP A 83 -29.04 8.27 -30.68
CA ASP A 83 -28.78 7.52 -29.46
C ASP A 83 -29.16 6.03 -29.62
N HIS A 84 -29.66 5.63 -30.79
CA HIS A 84 -29.94 4.22 -31.12
C HIS A 84 -28.66 3.48 -31.57
N PRO A 85 -28.45 2.21 -31.20
CA PRO A 85 -27.28 1.42 -31.61
C PRO A 85 -27.02 1.38 -33.12
N ASP A 86 -28.07 1.39 -33.93
CA ASP A 86 -27.98 1.38 -35.40
C ASP A 86 -27.45 2.69 -36.01
N ALA A 87 -27.41 3.77 -35.23
CA ALA A 87 -26.79 5.02 -35.67
C ALA A 87 -25.26 4.88 -35.77
N PHE A 88 -24.67 3.90 -35.07
CA PHE A 88 -23.23 3.68 -35.01
C PHE A 88 -22.74 2.61 -35.97
N ASP A 89 -21.54 2.81 -36.49
CA ASP A 89 -20.83 1.87 -37.34
C ASP A 89 -20.05 0.87 -36.48
N ASN A 90 -20.79 -0.05 -35.86
CA ASN A 90 -20.23 -1.01 -34.90
C ASN A 90 -19.17 -1.93 -35.54
N GLU A 91 -19.28 -2.23 -36.83
CA GLU A 91 -18.27 -3.00 -37.58
C GLU A 91 -16.97 -2.22 -37.70
N LEU A 92 -17.04 -0.92 -38.06
CA LEU A 92 -15.87 -0.06 -38.12
C LEU A 92 -15.23 0.13 -36.73
N ILE A 93 -16.03 0.32 -35.68
CA ILE A 93 -15.53 0.39 -34.29
C ILE A 93 -14.76 -0.88 -33.96
N LEU A 94 -15.38 -2.05 -34.14
CA LEU A 94 -14.77 -3.34 -33.81
C LEU A 94 -13.47 -3.58 -34.57
N LYS A 95 -13.46 -3.29 -35.88
CA LYS A 95 -12.27 -3.41 -36.73
C LYS A 95 -11.14 -2.50 -36.22
N THR A 96 -11.47 -1.23 -35.99
CA THR A 96 -10.50 -0.22 -35.53
C THR A 96 -9.88 -0.61 -34.19
N LEU A 97 -10.69 -1.04 -33.23
CA LEU A 97 -10.20 -1.45 -31.92
C LEU A 97 -9.29 -2.68 -32.01
N LYS A 98 -9.59 -3.64 -32.89
CA LYS A 98 -8.73 -4.82 -33.13
C LYS A 98 -7.39 -4.41 -33.72
N GLU A 99 -7.38 -3.55 -34.73
CA GLU A 99 -6.15 -3.06 -35.36
C GLU A 99 -5.26 -2.30 -34.35
N ILE A 100 -5.87 -1.51 -33.47
CA ILE A 100 -5.15 -0.84 -32.37
C ILE A 100 -4.51 -1.86 -31.42
N MET A 101 -5.25 -2.91 -31.03
CA MET A 101 -4.72 -3.96 -30.15
C MET A 101 -3.57 -4.74 -30.79
N GLU A 102 -3.53 -4.81 -32.12
CA GLU A 102 -2.42 -5.38 -32.90
C GLU A 102 -1.23 -4.42 -33.05
N GLY A 103 -1.30 -3.21 -32.48
CA GLY A 103 -0.25 -2.20 -32.56
C GLY A 103 -0.16 -1.54 -33.95
N LYS A 104 -1.26 -1.50 -34.70
CA LYS A 104 -1.31 -0.82 -36.02
C LYS A 104 -1.72 0.63 -35.86
N THR A 105 -1.17 1.50 -36.71
CA THR A 105 -1.70 2.86 -36.90
C THR A 105 -3.04 2.78 -37.61
N VAL A 106 -4.06 3.43 -37.07
CA VAL A 106 -5.42 3.45 -37.62
C VAL A 106 -5.85 4.87 -37.98
N GLN A 107 -6.83 4.97 -38.88
CA GLN A 107 -7.44 6.24 -39.28
C GLN A 107 -8.85 6.33 -38.72
N ILE A 108 -9.09 7.33 -37.88
CA ILE A 108 -10.38 7.56 -37.23
C ILE A 108 -11.16 8.60 -38.04
N PRO A 109 -12.41 8.33 -38.43
CA PRO A 109 -13.24 9.32 -39.10
C PRO A 109 -13.49 10.55 -38.21
N VAL A 110 -13.54 11.74 -38.80
CA VAL A 110 -13.97 12.96 -38.10
C VAL A 110 -15.45 13.20 -38.39
N TYR A 111 -16.28 13.26 -37.35
CA TYR A 111 -17.71 13.52 -37.49
C TYR A 111 -18.06 14.98 -37.24
N ASP A 112 -18.86 15.57 -38.13
CA ASP A 112 -19.38 16.92 -37.98
C ASP A 112 -20.85 16.89 -37.54
N PHE A 113 -21.08 17.37 -36.31
CA PHE A 113 -22.40 17.41 -35.67
C PHE A 113 -23.33 18.49 -36.24
N VAL A 114 -22.79 19.49 -36.96
CA VAL A 114 -23.57 20.56 -37.60
C VAL A 114 -24.12 20.05 -38.92
N SER A 115 -23.28 19.48 -39.77
CA SER A 115 -23.71 18.92 -41.06
C SER A 115 -24.30 17.51 -40.97
N HIS A 116 -24.20 16.85 -39.81
CA HIS A 116 -24.60 15.45 -39.60
C HIS A 116 -23.95 14.48 -40.59
N SER A 117 -22.65 14.66 -40.84
CA SER A 117 -21.88 13.83 -41.77
C SER A 117 -20.44 13.61 -41.31
N ARG A 118 -19.84 12.52 -41.78
CA ARG A 118 -18.38 12.33 -41.70
C ARG A 118 -17.71 13.30 -42.68
N LYS A 119 -16.59 13.88 -42.27
CA LYS A 119 -15.72 14.65 -43.15
C LYS A 119 -14.80 13.72 -43.94
N GLU A 120 -14.18 14.26 -44.98
CA GLU A 120 -13.14 13.55 -45.76
C GLU A 120 -11.84 13.40 -44.98
N GLU A 121 -11.57 14.33 -44.05
CA GLU A 121 -10.42 14.26 -43.16
C GLU A 121 -10.55 13.13 -42.13
N THR A 122 -9.45 12.44 -41.87
CA THR A 122 -9.33 11.42 -40.83
C THR A 122 -8.22 11.79 -39.85
N LEU A 123 -8.39 11.38 -38.60
CA LEU A 123 -7.39 11.53 -37.56
C LEU A 123 -6.55 10.24 -37.47
N ALA A 124 -5.24 10.37 -37.72
CA ALA A 124 -4.31 9.26 -37.53
C ALA A 124 -4.07 9.00 -36.04
N VAL A 125 -4.27 7.76 -35.61
CA VAL A 125 -3.98 7.30 -34.25
C VAL A 125 -2.86 6.29 -34.31
N TYR A 126 -1.73 6.64 -33.69
CA TYR A 126 -0.56 5.79 -33.60
C TYR A 126 -0.71 4.77 -32.45
N PRO A 127 0.06 3.66 -32.51
CA PRO A 127 0.07 2.68 -31.44
C PRO A 127 0.38 3.34 -30.09
N ALA A 128 -0.40 3.01 -29.08
CA ALA A 128 -0.29 3.58 -27.75
C ALA A 128 -0.41 2.48 -26.68
N ASP A 129 0.18 2.72 -25.52
CA ASP A 129 0.13 1.78 -24.40
C ASP A 129 -1.28 1.67 -23.82
N VAL A 130 -2.02 2.79 -23.81
CA VAL A 130 -3.37 2.90 -23.26
C VAL A 130 -4.31 3.58 -24.25
N VAL A 131 -5.49 2.99 -24.45
CA VAL A 131 -6.54 3.55 -25.30
C VAL A 131 -7.83 3.75 -24.52
N LEU A 132 -8.26 5.00 -24.41
CA LEU A 132 -9.51 5.40 -23.77
C LEU A 132 -10.62 5.44 -24.82
N PHE A 133 -11.49 4.43 -24.86
CA PHE A 133 -12.68 4.44 -25.71
C PHE A 133 -13.90 4.92 -24.95
N GLU A 134 -14.36 6.13 -25.26
CA GLU A 134 -15.51 6.77 -24.64
C GLU A 134 -16.73 6.75 -25.57
N GLY A 135 -17.94 6.74 -25.01
CA GLY A 135 -19.16 6.70 -25.80
C GLY A 135 -20.38 6.29 -25.01
N ILE A 136 -21.54 6.82 -25.41
CA ILE A 136 -22.83 6.57 -24.76
C ILE A 136 -23.24 5.08 -24.79
N LEU A 137 -22.85 4.35 -25.84
CA LEU A 137 -23.19 2.95 -26.08
C LEU A 137 -21.95 2.06 -26.15
N ALA A 138 -20.81 2.46 -25.61
CA ALA A 138 -19.57 1.69 -25.73
C ALA A 138 -19.65 0.29 -25.06
N PHE A 139 -20.56 0.07 -24.10
CA PHE A 139 -20.82 -1.26 -23.53
C PHE A 139 -22.01 -2.00 -24.15
N TYR A 140 -22.64 -1.47 -25.20
CA TYR A 140 -23.83 -2.09 -25.79
C TYR A 140 -23.47 -3.44 -26.44
N MET A 141 -22.59 -3.41 -27.44
CA MET A 141 -22.17 -4.59 -28.20
C MET A 141 -21.24 -5.46 -27.35
N GLN A 142 -21.54 -6.76 -27.27
CA GLN A 142 -20.79 -7.70 -26.45
C GLN A 142 -19.34 -7.84 -26.90
N GLU A 143 -19.10 -7.96 -28.20
CA GLU A 143 -17.76 -8.15 -28.76
C GLU A 143 -16.81 -7.00 -28.40
N ILE A 144 -17.28 -5.75 -28.53
CA ILE A 144 -16.53 -4.56 -28.12
C ILE A 144 -16.31 -4.57 -26.60
N ARG A 145 -17.36 -4.86 -25.82
CA ARG A 145 -17.30 -4.90 -24.36
C ARG A 145 -16.29 -5.93 -23.84
N ASP A 146 -16.18 -7.08 -24.50
CA ASP A 146 -15.30 -8.17 -24.08
C ASP A 146 -13.82 -7.85 -24.37
N MET A 147 -13.53 -6.93 -25.29
CA MET A 147 -12.17 -6.42 -25.53
C MET A 147 -11.66 -5.53 -24.39
N PHE A 148 -12.54 -4.99 -23.55
CA PHE A 148 -12.15 -4.04 -22.51
C PHE A 148 -11.64 -4.71 -21.23
N GLN A 149 -10.38 -4.46 -20.86
CA GLN A 149 -9.77 -4.95 -19.61
C GLN A 149 -10.34 -4.24 -18.38
N MET A 150 -10.60 -2.94 -18.50
CA MET A 150 -11.25 -2.12 -17.48
C MET A 150 -12.50 -1.49 -18.08
N LYS A 151 -13.53 -1.30 -17.25
CA LYS A 151 -14.82 -0.73 -17.65
C LYS A 151 -15.23 0.25 -16.56
N LEU A 152 -15.21 1.54 -16.86
CA LEU A 152 -15.76 2.58 -16.00
C LEU A 152 -17.13 3.00 -16.50
N PHE A 153 -18.00 3.49 -15.63
CA PHE A 153 -19.29 4.07 -16.01
C PHE A 153 -19.48 5.29 -15.12
N VAL A 154 -19.65 6.46 -15.75
CA VAL A 154 -19.87 7.71 -15.02
C VAL A 154 -21.36 7.87 -14.80
N ASP A 155 -21.77 7.65 -13.56
CA ASP A 155 -23.15 7.86 -13.16
C ASP A 155 -23.34 9.33 -12.77
N THR A 156 -24.32 9.98 -13.37
CA THR A 156 -24.67 11.38 -13.11
C THR A 156 -26.16 11.54 -13.34
N ASP A 157 -26.79 12.33 -12.47
CA ASP A 157 -28.22 12.58 -12.50
C ASP A 157 -28.67 13.12 -13.87
N ALA A 158 -29.87 12.71 -14.29
CA ALA A 158 -30.39 13.00 -15.63
C ALA A 158 -30.60 14.49 -15.87
N ASP A 159 -30.99 15.24 -14.85
CA ASP A 159 -31.17 16.69 -14.88
C ASP A 159 -29.83 17.43 -15.07
N THR A 160 -28.79 16.99 -14.38
CA THR A 160 -27.43 17.52 -14.50
C THR A 160 -26.88 17.27 -15.90
N ARG A 161 -27.07 16.06 -16.44
CA ARG A 161 -26.71 15.73 -17.83
C ARG A 161 -27.48 16.56 -18.85
N LEU A 162 -28.79 16.73 -18.65
CA LEU A 162 -29.64 17.55 -19.51
C LEU A 162 -29.17 19.01 -19.51
N SER A 163 -28.92 19.58 -18.34
CA SER A 163 -28.42 20.96 -18.20
C SER A 163 -27.13 21.18 -18.99
N ARG A 164 -26.15 20.28 -18.84
CA ARG A 164 -24.90 20.33 -19.61
C ARG A 164 -25.13 20.18 -21.12
N ARG A 165 -26.02 19.27 -21.52
CA ARG A 165 -26.37 19.04 -22.93
C ARG A 165 -26.98 20.29 -23.56
N VAL A 166 -27.91 20.95 -22.88
CA VAL A 166 -28.55 22.18 -23.37
C VAL A 166 -27.51 23.26 -23.63
N LEU A 167 -26.64 23.53 -22.66
CA LEU A 167 -25.59 24.54 -22.81
C LEU A 167 -24.65 24.23 -23.97
N ARG A 168 -24.21 22.97 -24.10
CA ARG A 168 -23.30 22.53 -25.15
C ARG A 168 -23.95 22.59 -26.54
N ASP A 169 -25.14 22.03 -26.70
CA ASP A 169 -25.80 21.94 -28.01
C ASP A 169 -26.22 23.32 -28.55
N ILE A 170 -26.54 24.28 -27.67
CA ILE A 170 -26.80 25.68 -28.06
C ILE A 170 -25.50 26.39 -28.44
N ASN A 171 -24.49 26.37 -27.57
CA ASN A 171 -23.28 27.19 -27.75
C ASN A 171 -22.32 26.63 -28.81
N GLU A 172 -22.19 25.31 -28.91
CA GLU A 172 -21.17 24.66 -29.76
C GLU A 172 -21.75 24.08 -31.05
N ARG A 173 -23.04 23.72 -31.07
CA ARG A 173 -23.69 23.05 -32.21
C ARG A 173 -24.76 23.91 -32.89
N GLY A 174 -25.04 25.10 -32.37
CA GLY A 174 -25.98 26.05 -32.95
C GLY A 174 -27.44 25.57 -32.99
N ARG A 175 -27.86 24.73 -32.02
CA ARG A 175 -29.22 24.20 -31.95
C ARG A 175 -30.15 25.09 -31.15
N ASP A 176 -31.44 25.07 -31.50
CA ASP A 176 -32.47 25.76 -30.73
C ASP A 176 -32.85 25.00 -29.45
N LEU A 177 -33.21 25.73 -28.39
CA LEU A 177 -33.58 25.15 -27.09
C LEU A 177 -34.76 24.18 -27.19
N GLU A 178 -35.82 24.54 -27.92
CA GLU A 178 -37.01 23.71 -28.07
C GLU A 178 -36.68 22.42 -28.80
N GLN A 179 -35.84 22.49 -29.83
CA GLN A 179 -35.37 21.34 -30.57
C GLN A 179 -34.54 20.39 -29.68
N VAL A 180 -33.65 20.92 -28.84
CA VAL A 180 -32.83 20.13 -27.91
C VAL A 180 -33.70 19.41 -26.88
N LEU A 181 -34.66 20.11 -26.28
CA LEU A 181 -35.56 19.52 -25.28
C LEU A 181 -36.48 18.45 -25.90
N THR A 182 -37.03 18.73 -27.08
CA THR A 182 -37.86 17.77 -27.82
C THR A 182 -37.05 16.52 -28.16
N GLN A 183 -35.85 16.68 -28.73
CA GLN A 183 -34.98 15.55 -29.04
C GLN A 183 -34.63 14.74 -27.78
N TYR A 184 -34.40 15.42 -26.65
CA TYR A 184 -34.09 14.77 -25.39
C TYR A 184 -35.22 13.86 -24.89
N ILE A 185 -36.44 14.39 -24.87
CA ILE A 185 -37.61 13.65 -24.38
C ILE A 185 -37.98 12.52 -25.34
N THR A 186 -37.95 12.77 -26.65
CA THR A 186 -38.39 11.81 -27.66
C THR A 186 -37.40 10.68 -27.90
N PHE A 187 -36.09 10.95 -27.86
CA PHE A 187 -35.08 9.97 -28.27
C PHE A 187 -34.06 9.67 -27.19
N VAL A 188 -33.43 10.70 -26.62
CA VAL A 188 -32.24 10.53 -25.77
C VAL A 188 -32.58 9.82 -24.47
N LYS A 189 -33.62 10.29 -23.77
CA LYS A 189 -34.02 9.71 -22.48
C LYS A 189 -34.49 8.26 -22.64
N PRO A 190 -35.39 7.93 -23.59
CA PRO A 190 -35.76 6.53 -23.85
C PRO A 190 -34.56 5.65 -24.23
N ALA A 191 -33.70 6.10 -25.15
CA ALA A 191 -32.54 5.33 -25.58
C ALA A 191 -31.53 5.08 -24.44
N PHE A 192 -31.34 6.07 -23.56
CA PHE A 192 -30.50 5.90 -22.38
C PHE A 192 -31.05 4.84 -21.43
N GLU A 193 -32.35 4.88 -21.14
CA GLU A 193 -33.02 3.94 -20.23
C GLU A 193 -33.05 2.51 -20.82
N GLU A 194 -33.21 2.39 -22.14
CA GLU A 194 -33.29 1.11 -22.85
C GLU A 194 -31.92 0.47 -23.09
N PHE A 195 -30.94 1.24 -23.58
CA PHE A 195 -29.69 0.69 -24.10
C PHE A 195 -28.49 0.94 -23.18
N CYS A 196 -28.39 2.10 -22.54
CA CYS A 196 -27.23 2.47 -21.71
C CYS A 196 -27.36 1.93 -20.26
N LEU A 197 -28.48 2.23 -19.61
CA LEU A 197 -28.67 1.99 -18.17
C LEU A 197 -28.56 0.51 -17.79
N PRO A 198 -29.08 -0.47 -18.56
CA PRO A 198 -28.92 -1.88 -18.20
C PRO A 198 -27.45 -2.33 -18.18
N LYS A 199 -26.59 -1.66 -18.96
CA LYS A 199 -25.18 -2.00 -19.10
C LYS A 199 -24.30 -1.34 -18.03
N SER A 200 -24.78 -0.32 -17.33
CA SER A 200 -24.04 0.36 -16.25
C SER A 200 -23.70 -0.60 -15.09
N LYS A 201 -24.60 -1.52 -14.76
CA LYS A 201 -24.44 -2.52 -13.68
C LYS A 201 -23.19 -3.39 -13.85
N PHE A 202 -22.78 -3.66 -15.09
CA PHE A 202 -21.60 -4.49 -15.37
C PHE A 202 -20.29 -3.79 -15.01
N SER A 203 -20.20 -2.47 -15.20
CA SER A 203 -18.97 -1.70 -14.92
C SER A 203 -18.70 -1.56 -13.42
N ILE A 204 -19.72 -1.18 -12.64
CA ILE A 204 -19.56 -0.90 -11.21
C ILE A 204 -19.14 -2.17 -10.44
N CYS A 205 -19.74 -3.32 -10.74
CA CYS A 205 -19.39 -4.58 -10.11
C CYS A 205 -17.96 -5.02 -10.42
N GLN A 206 -17.49 -4.81 -11.65
CA GLN A 206 -16.13 -5.16 -12.05
C GLN A 206 -15.09 -4.26 -11.39
N PHE A 207 -15.34 -2.95 -11.32
CA PHE A 207 -14.42 -2.02 -10.66
C PHE A 207 -14.31 -2.30 -9.16
N LYS A 208 -15.43 -2.54 -8.47
CA LYS A 208 -15.43 -2.95 -7.05
C LYS A 208 -14.63 -4.23 -6.83
N LYS A 209 -14.83 -5.25 -7.69
CA LYS A 209 -14.10 -6.53 -7.60
C LYS A 209 -12.60 -6.35 -7.86
N LEU A 210 -12.23 -5.54 -8.85
CA LEU A 210 -10.84 -5.24 -9.17
C LEU A 210 -10.15 -4.51 -8.01
N LEU A 211 -10.78 -3.46 -7.46
CA LEU A 211 -10.29 -2.74 -6.29
C LEU A 211 -10.11 -3.67 -5.10
N GLN A 212 -11.12 -4.51 -4.80
CA GLN A 212 -11.05 -5.45 -3.69
C GLN A 212 -9.93 -6.47 -3.87
N THR A 213 -9.75 -7.00 -5.08
CA THR A 213 -8.67 -7.96 -5.39
C THR A 213 -7.29 -7.31 -5.24
N LYS A 214 -7.11 -6.09 -5.76
CA LYS A 214 -5.86 -5.34 -5.65
C LYS A 214 -5.55 -4.97 -4.21
N LEU A 215 -6.54 -4.50 -3.46
CA LEU A 215 -6.40 -4.17 -2.04
C LEU A 215 -6.01 -5.41 -1.23
N SER A 216 -6.70 -6.55 -1.43
CA SER A 216 -6.37 -7.81 -0.77
C SER A 216 -4.94 -8.28 -1.07
N ALA A 217 -4.48 -8.14 -2.31
CA ALA A 217 -3.12 -8.51 -2.70
C ALA A 217 -2.05 -7.62 -2.03
N VAL A 218 -2.31 -6.31 -1.93
CA VAL A 218 -1.41 -5.37 -1.23
C VAL A 218 -1.40 -5.66 0.26
N THR A 219 -2.56 -5.85 0.88
CA THR A 219 -2.66 -6.21 2.30
C THR A 219 -1.91 -7.51 2.59
N ALA A 220 -2.06 -8.54 1.75
CA ALA A 220 -1.34 -9.80 1.92
C ALA A 220 0.19 -9.63 1.88
N LYS A 221 0.71 -8.80 0.97
CA LYS A 221 2.15 -8.50 0.90
C LYS A 221 2.66 -7.77 2.13
N ILE A 222 1.90 -6.78 2.61
CA ILE A 222 2.25 -6.04 3.83
C ILE A 222 2.24 -6.97 5.03
N THR A 223 1.20 -7.79 5.18
CA THR A 223 1.08 -8.76 6.28
C THR A 223 2.23 -9.78 6.25
N ASP A 224 2.58 -10.33 5.08
CA ASP A 224 3.70 -11.27 4.96
C ASP A 224 5.04 -10.63 5.34
N HIS A 225 5.26 -9.37 4.93
CA HIS A 225 6.47 -8.63 5.29
C HIS A 225 6.55 -8.37 6.80
N VAL A 226 5.45 -7.93 7.41
CA VAL A 226 5.38 -7.67 8.87
C VAL A 226 5.58 -8.97 9.66
N ILE A 227 4.98 -10.09 9.23
CA ILE A 227 5.17 -11.39 9.89
C ILE A 227 6.64 -11.82 9.86
N LYS A 228 7.32 -11.66 8.71
CA LYS A 228 8.76 -11.98 8.58
C LYS A 228 9.63 -11.13 9.50
N GLU A 229 9.37 -9.83 9.57
CA GLU A 229 10.09 -8.93 10.50
C GLU A 229 9.85 -9.31 11.97
N LEU A 230 8.60 -9.61 12.35
CA LEU A 230 8.27 -10.07 13.70
C LEU A 230 8.97 -11.38 14.05
N GLN A 231 9.00 -12.35 13.13
CA GLN A 231 9.73 -13.61 13.32
C GLN A 231 11.24 -13.38 13.46
N TYR A 232 11.81 -12.51 12.64
CA TYR A 232 13.23 -12.16 12.71
C TYR A 232 13.59 -11.52 14.06
N LEU A 233 12.79 -10.57 14.53
CA LEU A 233 12.97 -9.94 15.84
C LEU A 233 12.80 -10.95 16.98
N GLY A 234 11.78 -11.81 16.90
CA GLY A 234 11.53 -12.87 17.88
C GLY A 234 12.71 -13.86 18.02
N ASN A 235 13.32 -14.26 16.90
CA ASN A 235 14.49 -15.12 16.92
C ASN A 235 15.71 -14.43 17.55
N ARG A 236 15.87 -13.11 17.33
CA ARG A 236 16.94 -12.33 17.95
C ARG A 236 16.75 -12.18 19.45
N THR A 237 15.53 -11.97 19.93
CA THR A 237 15.24 -11.90 21.36
C THR A 237 15.49 -13.24 22.04
N ALA A 238 15.05 -14.36 21.46
CA ALA A 238 15.32 -15.69 21.98
C ALA A 238 16.83 -15.96 22.12
N ALA A 239 17.63 -15.59 21.12
CA ALA A 239 19.09 -15.74 21.18
C ALA A 239 19.76 -14.86 22.25
N VAL A 240 19.13 -13.74 22.63
CA VAL A 240 19.60 -12.90 23.74
C VAL A 240 19.18 -13.50 25.08
N GLU A 241 17.96 -14.00 25.19
CA GLU A 241 17.46 -14.73 26.38
C GLU A 241 18.38 -15.92 26.71
N ASP A 242 18.74 -16.75 25.72
CA ASP A 242 19.67 -17.87 25.89
C ASP A 242 21.05 -17.42 26.42
N LYS A 243 21.55 -16.26 25.98
CA LYS A 243 22.83 -15.72 26.47
C LYS A 243 22.73 -15.23 27.91
N VAL A 244 21.61 -14.60 28.27
CA VAL A 244 21.34 -14.13 29.63
C VAL A 244 21.23 -15.32 30.58
N ASP A 245 20.50 -16.38 30.20
CA ASP A 245 20.37 -17.59 31.01
C ASP A 245 21.71 -18.27 31.26
N ASN A 246 22.54 -18.39 30.23
CA ASN A 246 23.90 -18.93 30.38
C ASN A 246 24.77 -18.07 31.31
N MET A 247 24.62 -16.75 31.26
CA MET A 247 25.36 -15.83 32.13
C MET A 247 24.86 -15.94 33.58
N LEU A 248 23.55 -16.09 33.78
CA LEU A 248 22.95 -16.30 35.09
C LEU A 248 23.49 -17.57 35.74
N ILE A 249 23.57 -18.68 35.01
CA ILE A 249 24.16 -19.94 35.48
C ILE A 249 25.61 -19.71 35.96
N LYS A 250 26.42 -18.95 35.20
CA LYS A 250 27.80 -18.64 35.59
C LYS A 250 27.88 -17.80 36.85
N VAL A 251 27.01 -16.80 36.99
CA VAL A 251 26.94 -15.95 38.19
C VAL A 251 26.57 -16.80 39.40
N THR A 252 25.57 -17.68 39.29
CA THR A 252 25.18 -18.56 40.39
C THR A 252 26.31 -19.51 40.82
N LEU A 253 27.10 -20.03 39.87
CA LEU A 253 28.27 -20.85 40.18
C LEU A 253 29.37 -20.06 40.91
N LEU A 254 29.60 -18.81 40.49
CA LEU A 254 30.55 -17.93 41.17
C LEU A 254 30.08 -17.61 42.60
N ASP A 255 28.80 -17.37 42.82
CA ASP A 255 28.24 -17.14 44.16
C ASP A 255 28.45 -18.35 45.08
N GLN A 256 28.27 -19.57 44.57
CA GLN A 256 28.55 -20.80 45.32
C GLN A 256 30.03 -20.93 45.68
N LEU A 257 30.95 -20.62 44.76
CA LEU A 257 32.39 -20.64 45.02
C LEU A 257 32.78 -19.60 46.07
N ILE A 258 32.22 -18.39 46.00
CA ILE A 258 32.45 -17.34 47.00
C ILE A 258 31.98 -17.82 48.38
N ALA A 259 30.81 -18.45 48.46
CA ALA A 259 30.30 -19.00 49.73
C ALA A 259 31.25 -20.07 50.31
N ILE A 260 31.81 -20.95 49.48
CA ILE A 260 32.80 -21.95 49.90
C ILE A 260 34.08 -21.28 50.42
N LEU A 261 34.60 -20.29 49.69
CA LEU A 261 35.81 -19.57 50.09
C LEU A 261 35.62 -18.79 51.40
N LEU A 262 34.44 -18.18 51.59
CA LEU A 262 34.09 -17.52 52.85
C LEU A 262 34.05 -18.52 54.01
N GLN A 263 33.50 -19.73 53.80
CA GLN A 263 33.53 -20.79 54.81
C GLN A 263 34.96 -21.20 55.17
N GLN A 264 35.81 -21.41 54.15
CA GLN A 264 37.23 -21.76 54.38
C GLN A 264 37.98 -20.64 55.11
N LEU A 265 37.68 -19.38 54.81
CA LEU A 265 38.28 -18.24 55.50
C LEU A 265 37.88 -18.21 56.98
N ASN A 266 36.59 -18.43 57.28
CA ASN A 266 36.10 -18.51 58.65
C ASN A 266 36.76 -19.67 59.41
N ASP A 267 36.85 -20.85 58.80
CA ASP A 267 37.52 -22.02 59.40
C ASP A 267 39.02 -21.73 59.69
N LEU A 268 39.69 -20.97 58.81
CA LEU A 268 41.08 -20.54 59.02
C LEU A 268 41.19 -19.50 60.14
N GLN A 269 40.26 -18.56 60.24
CA GLN A 269 40.20 -17.58 61.34
C GLN A 269 40.01 -18.28 62.68
N ASP A 270 39.06 -19.22 62.78
CA ASP A 270 38.83 -20.02 63.99
C ASP A 270 40.08 -20.79 64.42
N ARG A 271 40.83 -21.35 63.45
CA ARG A 271 42.11 -22.02 63.71
C ARG A 271 43.19 -21.06 64.19
N MET A 272 43.27 -19.86 63.64
CA MET A 272 44.20 -18.82 64.10
C MET A 272 43.88 -18.40 65.53
N ASP A 273 42.62 -18.12 65.83
CA ASP A 273 42.16 -17.75 67.18
C ASP A 273 42.46 -18.85 68.19
N TYR A 274 42.27 -20.12 67.80
CA TYR A 274 42.65 -21.27 68.62
C TYR A 274 44.17 -21.30 68.92
N LEU A 275 45.00 -21.06 67.90
CA LEU A 275 46.46 -21.04 68.05
C LEU A 275 46.94 -19.85 68.89
N GLU A 276 46.38 -18.65 68.70
CA GLU A 276 46.68 -17.47 69.51
C GLU A 276 46.33 -17.69 70.99
N ASN A 277 45.17 -18.30 71.26
CA ASN A 277 44.79 -18.68 72.61
C ASN A 277 45.78 -19.71 73.19
N ARG A 278 46.19 -20.72 72.42
CA ARG A 278 47.18 -21.72 72.87
C ARG A 278 48.56 -21.12 73.14
N LEU A 279 49.00 -20.15 72.34
CA LEU A 279 50.22 -19.38 72.57
C LEU A 279 50.13 -18.55 73.86
N HIS A 280 48.94 -18.01 74.18
CA HIS A 280 48.70 -17.33 75.46
C HIS A 280 48.85 -18.26 76.68
N TRP A 281 48.48 -19.53 76.58
CA TRP A 281 48.63 -20.52 77.66
C TRP A 281 50.06 -21.04 77.85
N ASN A 282 50.87 -21.07 76.78
CA ASN A 282 52.23 -21.61 76.81
C ASN A 282 53.35 -20.56 76.96
N ASN A 283 53.01 -19.28 77.06
CA ASN A 283 53.97 -18.21 77.23
C ASN A 283 54.12 -17.79 78.70
N ILE A 284 55.37 -17.78 79.19
CA ILE A 284 55.74 -17.07 80.43
C ILE A 284 55.64 -15.57 80.16
N ARG A 285 54.70 -14.89 80.83
CA ARG A 285 54.57 -13.43 80.78
C ARG A 285 55.66 -12.79 81.63
N ILE A 286 56.77 -12.37 81.01
CA ILE A 286 57.72 -11.45 81.65
C ILE A 286 57.17 -10.03 81.49
N ARG A 287 56.42 -9.53 82.48
CA ARG A 287 56.13 -8.10 82.59
C ARG A 287 57.35 -7.41 83.18
N GLY A 288 57.92 -6.44 82.46
CA GLY A 288 58.93 -5.53 83.02
C GLY A 288 60.24 -5.36 82.24
N LEU A 289 60.25 -5.56 80.92
CA LEU A 289 61.32 -4.98 80.09
C LEU A 289 60.83 -3.63 79.58
N LEU A 290 61.26 -2.56 80.26
CA LEU A 290 61.22 -1.20 79.73
C LEU A 290 61.97 -1.20 78.40
N ASP A 291 61.24 -1.04 77.30
CA ASP A 291 61.83 -0.76 76.00
C ASP A 291 62.29 0.70 75.97
N SER A 292 63.36 0.97 76.74
CA SER A 292 64.04 2.25 76.84
C SER A 292 65.03 2.43 75.68
N THR A 293 64.54 2.32 74.44
CA THR A 293 65.28 2.75 73.24
C THR A 293 64.36 3.07 72.05
N LEU A 294 63.15 3.59 72.29
CA LEU A 294 62.47 4.44 71.30
C LEU A 294 62.88 5.90 71.55
N ARG A 295 63.85 6.39 70.77
CA ARG A 295 63.97 7.75 70.22
C ARG A 295 65.44 8.08 69.91
N SER A 296 65.83 7.94 68.64
CA SER A 296 66.74 8.92 68.04
C SER A 296 65.95 10.23 67.87
N THR A 297 66.25 11.19 68.73
CA THR A 297 66.46 12.62 68.42
C THR A 297 65.75 13.15 67.17
N ALA A 298 64.72 13.99 67.32
CA ALA A 298 64.93 15.42 67.56
C ALA A 298 64.17 16.04 68.77
N GLY A 299 64.92 16.80 69.61
CA GLY A 299 64.41 17.83 70.54
C GLY A 299 64.66 17.57 72.05
N PRO A 300 65.09 18.55 72.88
CA PRO A 300 66.26 18.35 73.75
C PRO A 300 66.10 18.62 75.28
N ARG A 301 67.15 18.22 76.03
CA ARG A 301 67.60 18.62 77.41
C ARG A 301 66.83 18.01 78.62
N GLN A 302 67.41 17.68 79.79
CA GLN A 302 68.76 17.60 80.37
C GLN A 302 68.68 16.90 81.76
N GLN A 303 69.78 16.25 82.18
CA GLN A 303 70.30 15.98 83.55
C GLN A 303 69.57 15.01 84.54
N GLY A 304 70.33 14.01 85.05
CA GLY A 304 70.12 13.38 86.37
C GLY A 304 70.42 11.87 86.47
N ALA A 305 71.55 11.46 87.06
CA ALA A 305 72.01 10.08 87.33
C ALA A 305 71.38 9.45 88.63
N PRO A 306 71.79 8.25 89.11
CA PRO A 306 71.63 6.90 88.53
C PRO A 306 70.91 5.86 89.45
N LEU A 307 70.41 4.79 88.82
CA LEU A 307 70.19 3.38 89.24
C LEU A 307 70.08 2.98 90.74
N LYS A 308 69.03 2.18 91.06
CA LYS A 308 69.11 1.03 91.98
C LYS A 308 68.00 0.01 91.67
N GLY A 309 68.41 -1.21 91.35
CA GLY A 309 67.50 -2.34 91.09
C GLY A 309 66.95 -2.97 92.37
N ILE A 310 65.93 -3.81 92.18
CA ILE A 310 65.66 -5.09 92.86
C ILE A 310 64.49 -5.72 92.06
N ALA A 311 64.74 -6.85 91.40
CA ALA A 311 63.68 -7.68 90.82
C ALA A 311 63.24 -8.72 91.87
N ARG A 312 61.95 -8.73 92.23
CA ARG A 312 61.33 -9.85 92.95
C ARG A 312 60.53 -10.69 91.97
N VAL A 313 60.92 -11.95 91.81
CA VAL A 313 60.20 -12.95 91.02
C VAL A 313 59.21 -13.65 91.94
N HIS A 314 57.91 -13.59 91.62
CA HIS A 314 56.87 -14.39 92.26
C HIS A 314 56.41 -15.47 91.29
N TYR A 315 56.48 -16.74 91.72
CA TYR A 315 55.90 -17.88 91.01
C TYR A 315 54.43 -18.02 91.38
N PHE A 316 53.55 -18.12 90.39
CA PHE A 316 52.20 -18.66 90.58
C PHE A 316 51.97 -19.79 89.58
N LYS A 317 51.49 -20.93 90.07
CA LYS A 317 51.18 -22.14 89.32
C LYS A 317 49.68 -22.41 89.44
N SER A 318 48.94 -22.18 88.36
CA SER A 318 47.74 -22.90 87.90
C SER A 318 47.16 -22.14 86.72
#